data_AF-A0A9P3JPN3-F1
#
_entry.id   AF-A0A9P3JPN3-F1
#
_cell.length_a   1.000
_cell.length_b   1.000
_cell.length_c   1.000
_cell.angle_alpha   90.00
_cell.angle_beta   90.00
_cell.angle_gamma   90.00
#
_symmetry.space_group_name_H-M   'P 1'
#
loop_
_entity.id
_entity.type
_entity.pdbx_description
1 polymer ?
#
loop_
_entity_poly.entity_id
_entity_poly.type
_entity_poly.pdbx_seq_one_letter_code
_entity_poly.pdbx_strand_id
1 'polypeptide(L)'
;MVPQKRGPPKRATLVIQEGLADYLELRGSFGKKEAITDRQLVKEGTHTMKAWWRWHGTDHPLLTALAHRVLTQPVSAASCERNWAVWDAIHTARRNRLGSQKLSDLVYVAHNWNVVRNWHEEGMGVVAAGLLLRRIPPKLSNMLLP
;
A
#
# COMPACT_ATOMS: atom_id res chain seq x y z
N MET A 1 2.60 24.26 15.24
CA MET A 1 1.84 24.36 13.98
C MET A 1 1.73 22.97 13.37
N VAL A 2 0.55 22.35 13.43
CA VAL A 2 0.27 21.08 12.74
C VAL A 2 0.19 21.39 11.25
N PRO A 3 0.94 20.71 10.36
CA PRO A 3 0.77 20.92 8.93
C PRO A 3 -0.65 20.48 8.56
N GLN A 4 -1.50 21.41 8.11
CA GLN A 4 -2.74 21.02 7.46
C GLN A 4 -2.36 20.16 6.24
N LYS A 5 -2.72 18.88 6.28
CA LYS A 5 -2.66 18.02 5.11
C LYS A 5 -3.58 18.66 4.07
N ARG A 6 -3.02 19.36 3.07
CA ARG A 6 -3.79 19.87 1.94
C ARG A 6 -4.52 18.67 1.34
N GLY A 7 -5.85 18.71 1.36
CA GLY A 7 -6.66 17.71 0.69
C GLY A 7 -6.24 17.58 -0.78
N PRO A 8 -6.54 16.45 -1.43
CA PRO A 8 -6.26 16.29 -2.85
C PRO A 8 -6.80 17.50 -3.65
N PRO A 9 -6.07 17.97 -4.68
CA PRO A 9 -6.53 19.07 -5.51
C PRO A 9 -7.96 18.78 -6.00
N LYS A 10 -8.86 19.76 -5.98
CA LYS A 10 -10.29 19.57 -6.35
C LYS A 10 -10.47 18.79 -7.65
N ARG A 11 -9.58 19.02 -8.63
CA ARG A 11 -9.53 18.31 -9.91
C ARG A 11 -9.20 16.82 -9.80
N ALA A 12 -8.29 16.43 -8.90
CA ALA A 12 -7.93 15.03 -8.68
C ALA A 12 -9.08 14.26 -8.01
N THR A 13 -9.79 14.89 -7.07
CA THR A 13 -10.96 14.30 -6.44
C THR A 13 -12.08 14.04 -7.45
N LEU A 14 -12.33 14.99 -8.35
CA LEU A 14 -13.34 14.87 -9.40
C LEU A 14 -13.02 13.70 -10.35
N VAL A 15 -11.77 13.60 -10.83
CA VAL A 15 -11.35 12.49 -11.70
C VAL A 15 -11.48 11.13 -11.01
N ILE A 16 -11.18 11.06 -9.71
CA ILE A 16 -11.38 9.83 -8.93
C ILE A 16 -12.86 9.49 -8.78
N GLN A 17 -13.73 10.48 -8.56
CA GLN A 17 -15.18 10.27 -8.45
C GLN A 17 -15.79 9.81 -9.78
N GLU A 18 -15.38 10.41 -10.89
CA GLU A 18 -15.81 9.99 -12.23
C GLU A 18 -15.34 8.57 -12.54
N GLY A 19 -14.07 8.26 -12.33
CA GLY A 19 -13.57 6.90 -12.53
C GLY A 19 -14.24 5.87 -11.61
N LEU A 20 -14.61 6.28 -10.39
CA LEU A 20 -15.37 5.43 -9.49
C LEU A 20 -16.79 5.16 -10.01
N ALA A 21 -17.46 6.17 -10.58
CA ALA A 21 -18.75 5.98 -11.22
C ALA A 21 -18.65 5.01 -12.40
N ASP A 22 -17.63 5.16 -13.26
CA ASP A 22 -17.38 4.23 -14.36
C ASP A 22 -17.14 2.80 -13.87
N TYR A 23 -16.38 2.63 -12.79
CA TYR A 23 -16.15 1.32 -12.19
C TYR A 23 -17.43 0.69 -11.62
N LEU A 24 -18.26 1.47 -10.92
CA LEU A 24 -19.50 0.98 -10.31
C LEU A 24 -20.55 0.64 -11.36
N GLU A 25 -20.63 1.43 -12.42
CA GLU A 25 -21.59 1.24 -13.51
C GLU A 25 -21.08 0.30 -14.61
N LEU A 26 -19.88 -0.28 -14.44
CA LEU A 26 -19.24 -1.15 -15.42
C LEU A 26 -19.14 -0.48 -16.80
N ARG A 27 -18.73 0.79 -16.84
CA ARG A 27 -18.48 1.54 -18.08
C ARG A 27 -17.03 1.37 -18.53
N GLY A 28 -16.81 1.61 -19.82
CA GLY A 28 -15.46 1.62 -20.42
C GLY A 28 -14.73 0.28 -20.24
N SER A 29 -13.48 0.33 -19.77
CA SER A 29 -12.66 -0.87 -19.55
C SER A 29 -13.26 -1.85 -18.55
N PHE A 30 -14.03 -1.39 -17.57
CA PHE A 30 -14.61 -2.23 -16.52
C PHE A 30 -15.82 -3.05 -16.98
N GLY A 31 -16.49 -2.63 -18.05
CA GLY A 31 -17.63 -3.32 -18.65
C GLY A 31 -17.27 -4.38 -19.70
N LYS A 32 -15.99 -4.48 -20.07
CA LYS A 32 -15.53 -5.46 -21.04
C LYS A 32 -15.80 -6.88 -20.52
N LYS A 33 -16.15 -7.79 -21.43
CA LYS A 33 -16.48 -9.18 -21.08
C LYS A 33 -15.32 -9.83 -20.33
N GLU A 34 -14.08 -9.56 -20.75
CA GLU A 34 -12.84 -10.02 -20.14
C GLU A 34 -12.69 -9.50 -18.71
N ALA A 35 -12.98 -8.22 -18.48
CA ALA A 35 -12.91 -7.61 -17.15
C ALA A 35 -13.92 -8.24 -16.19
N ILE A 36 -15.14 -8.53 -16.68
CA ILE A 36 -16.19 -9.18 -15.89
C ILE A 36 -15.83 -10.63 -15.56
N THR A 37 -15.31 -11.40 -16.52
CA THR A 37 -14.87 -12.78 -16.30
C THR A 37 -13.70 -12.85 -15.34
N ASP A 38 -12.68 -12.01 -15.52
CA ASP A 38 -11.52 -11.99 -14.61
C ASP A 38 -11.92 -11.60 -13.19
N ARG A 39 -12.96 -10.77 -13.04
CA ARG A 39 -13.50 -10.42 -11.73
C ARG A 39 -14.17 -11.61 -11.04
N GLN A 40 -14.76 -12.54 -11.79
CA GLN A 40 -15.25 -13.80 -11.21
C GLN A 40 -14.09 -14.71 -10.77
N LEU A 41 -13.05 -14.80 -11.60
CA LEU A 41 -11.82 -15.54 -11.24
C LEU A 41 -11.12 -14.98 -9.99
N VAL A 42 -11.30 -13.68 -9.68
CA VAL A 42 -10.86 -13.12 -8.38
C VAL A 42 -11.68 -13.65 -7.21
N LYS A 43 -12.99 -13.84 -7.38
CA LYS A 43 -13.86 -14.40 -6.32
C LYS A 43 -13.56 -15.88 -6.08
N GLU A 44 -13.20 -16.59 -7.14
CA GLU A 44 -12.80 -18.01 -7.10
C GLU A 44 -11.38 -18.22 -6.54
N GLY A 45 -10.63 -17.14 -6.31
CA GLY A 45 -9.28 -17.19 -5.75
C GLY A 45 -8.17 -17.47 -6.76
N THR A 46 -8.50 -17.66 -8.04
CA THR A 46 -7.53 -17.86 -9.12
C THR A 46 -6.72 -16.59 -9.39
N HIS A 47 -7.37 -15.43 -9.37
CA HIS A 47 -6.72 -14.13 -9.57
C HIS A 47 -6.74 -13.28 -8.31
N THR A 48 -5.72 -12.43 -8.14
CA THR A 48 -5.74 -11.44 -7.06
C THR A 48 -6.47 -10.17 -7.52
N MET A 49 -7.19 -9.51 -6.62
CA MET A 49 -7.82 -8.21 -6.92
C MET A 49 -6.78 -7.18 -7.40
N LYS A 50 -5.54 -7.25 -6.91
CA LYS A 50 -4.43 -6.41 -7.38
C LYS A 50 -4.08 -6.66 -8.86
N ALA A 51 -4.12 -7.91 -9.31
CA ALA A 51 -3.86 -8.25 -10.71
C ALA A 51 -4.99 -7.74 -11.61
N TRP A 52 -6.25 -7.87 -11.17
CA TRP A 52 -7.41 -7.36 -11.89
C TRP A 52 -7.33 -5.84 -12.13
N TRP A 53 -7.03 -5.05 -11.10
CA TRP A 53 -6.85 -3.60 -11.24
C TRP A 53 -5.69 -3.23 -12.16
N ARG A 54 -4.64 -4.05 -12.22
CA ARG A 54 -3.52 -3.83 -13.13
C ARG A 54 -3.89 -4.05 -14.60
N TRP A 55 -4.76 -5.02 -14.89
CA TRP A 55 -5.16 -5.35 -16.26
C TRP A 55 -6.27 -4.44 -16.78
N HIS A 56 -7.26 -4.13 -15.93
CA HIS A 56 -8.50 -3.48 -16.37
C HIS A 56 -8.63 -2.01 -15.93
N GLY A 57 -7.77 -1.55 -15.02
CA GLY A 57 -7.77 -0.18 -14.50
C GLY A 57 -6.82 0.79 -15.24
N THR A 58 -6.30 0.41 -16.40
CA THR A 58 -5.33 1.23 -17.17
C THR A 58 -5.88 2.60 -17.56
N ASP A 59 -7.18 2.65 -17.84
CA ASP A 59 -7.87 3.85 -18.33
C ASP A 59 -8.13 4.85 -17.19
N HIS A 60 -8.04 4.42 -15.93
CA HIS A 60 -8.22 5.24 -14.74
C HIS A 60 -7.00 5.17 -13.81
N PRO A 61 -5.83 5.72 -14.20
CA PRO A 61 -4.57 5.51 -13.50
C PRO A 61 -4.56 6.04 -12.05
N LEU A 62 -5.28 7.14 -11.78
CA LEU A 62 -5.41 7.70 -10.42
C LEU A 62 -6.25 6.79 -9.52
N LEU A 63 -7.36 6.26 -10.05
CA LEU A 63 -8.22 5.32 -9.32
C LEU A 63 -7.47 4.01 -9.06
N THR A 64 -6.76 3.49 -10.06
CA THR A 64 -5.96 2.27 -9.96
C THR A 64 -4.83 2.40 -8.95
N ALA A 65 -4.13 3.54 -8.90
CA ALA A 65 -3.14 3.82 -7.88
C ALA A 65 -3.74 3.82 -6.47
N LEU A 66 -4.95 4.35 -6.30
CA LEU A 66 -5.68 4.36 -5.03
C LEU A 66 -6.14 2.95 -4.64
N ALA A 67 -6.74 2.20 -5.57
CA ALA A 67 -7.14 0.81 -5.37
C ALA A 67 -5.96 -0.07 -4.95
N HIS A 68 -4.81 0.07 -5.64
CA HIS A 68 -3.59 -0.64 -5.25
C HIS A 68 -3.13 -0.29 -3.83
N ARG A 69 -3.19 0.98 -3.41
CA ARG A 69 -2.85 1.36 -2.04
C ARG A 69 -3.77 0.67 -1.05
N VAL A 70 -5.09 0.77 -1.23
CA VAL A 70 -6.09 0.15 -0.35
C VAL A 70 -5.90 -1.36 -0.27
N LEU A 71 -5.72 -2.04 -1.41
CA LEU A 71 -5.51 -3.49 -1.48
C LEU A 71 -4.16 -3.97 -0.92
N THR A 72 -3.23 -3.05 -0.68
CA THR A 72 -1.94 -3.36 -0.03
C THR A 72 -1.93 -2.98 1.45
N GLN A 73 -2.97 -2.30 1.95
CA GLN A 73 -3.08 -2.04 3.37
C GLN A 73 -3.50 -3.33 4.10
N PRO A 74 -2.87 -3.65 5.24
CA PRO A 74 -3.36 -4.71 6.10
C PRO A 74 -4.73 -4.34 6.66
N VAL A 75 -5.73 -5.20 6.44
CA VAL A 75 -7.13 -4.94 6.84
C VAL A 75 -7.46 -5.54 8.23
N SER A 76 -6.54 -6.32 8.82
CA SER A 76 -6.78 -6.97 10.11
C SER A 76 -6.31 -6.15 11.31
N ALA A 77 -7.12 -6.12 12.37
CA ALA A 77 -6.76 -5.53 13.66
C ALA A 77 -5.44 -6.11 14.20
N ALA A 78 -5.22 -7.42 14.07
CA ALA A 78 -3.96 -8.08 14.44
C ALA A 78 -2.72 -7.54 13.68
N SER A 79 -2.87 -7.09 12.44
CA SER A 79 -1.77 -6.47 11.71
C SER A 79 -1.50 -5.04 12.18
N CYS A 80 -2.56 -4.31 12.56
CA CYS A 80 -2.43 -3.02 13.23
C CYS A 80 -1.78 -3.19 14.60
N GLU A 81 -2.21 -4.15 15.41
CA GLU A 81 -1.63 -4.48 16.72
C GLU A 81 -0.14 -4.81 16.64
N ARG A 82 0.28 -5.58 15.62
CA ARG A 82 1.72 -5.81 15.36
C ARG A 82 2.48 -4.52 15.06
N ASN A 83 1.87 -3.60 14.30
CA ASN A 83 2.47 -2.30 14.01
C ASN A 83 2.55 -1.42 15.27
N TRP A 84 1.52 -1.45 16.11
CA TRP A 84 1.48 -0.76 17.40
C TRP A 84 2.48 -1.34 18.40
N ALA A 85 2.67 -2.65 18.45
CA ALA A 85 3.67 -3.30 19.30
C ALA A 85 5.11 -2.88 18.91
N VAL A 86 5.38 -2.71 17.60
CA VAL A 86 6.66 -2.17 17.12
C VAL A 86 6.82 -0.72 17.56
N TRP A 87 5.76 0.08 17.44
CA TRP A 87 5.74 1.47 17.91
C TRP A 87 6.05 1.55 19.42
N ASP A 88 5.39 0.73 20.23
CA ASP A 88 5.56 0.69 21.68
C ASP A 88 6.97 0.24 22.09
N ALA A 89 7.54 -0.77 21.42
CA ALA A 89 8.90 -1.23 21.65
C ALA A 89 9.96 -0.13 21.35
N ILE A 90 9.73 0.68 20.32
CA ILE A 90 10.58 1.81 19.97
C ILE A 90 10.36 2.98 20.94
N HIS A 91 9.13 3.16 21.41
CA HIS A 91 8.70 4.22 22.33
C HIS A 91 8.92 3.89 23.81
N THR A 92 9.92 3.07 24.13
CA THR A 92 10.34 2.86 25.53
C THR A 92 10.98 4.12 26.11
N ALA A 93 10.84 4.35 27.43
CA ALA A 93 11.33 5.54 28.14
C ALA A 93 12.83 5.84 27.93
N ARG A 94 13.63 4.82 27.54
CA ARG A 94 15.06 4.93 27.21
C ARG A 94 15.37 5.53 25.83
N ARG A 95 14.39 5.63 24.92
CA ARG A 95 14.50 6.17 23.53
C ARG A 95 13.54 7.35 23.26
N ASN A 96 12.99 7.94 24.31
CA ASN A 96 11.88 8.91 24.29
C ASN A 96 12.20 10.33 23.73
N ARG A 97 13.36 10.51 23.07
CA ARG A 97 13.79 11.78 22.46
C ARG A 97 13.61 11.82 20.94
N LEU A 98 13.02 10.79 20.34
CA LEU A 98 12.76 10.76 18.91
C LEU A 98 11.49 11.58 18.60
N GLY A 99 11.63 12.62 17.78
CA GLY A 99 10.47 13.36 17.27
C GLY A 99 9.55 12.45 16.46
N SER A 100 8.24 12.78 16.43
CA SER A 100 7.18 11.96 15.82
C SER A 100 7.46 11.53 14.39
N GLN A 101 8.11 12.37 13.58
CA GLN A 101 8.48 12.04 12.21
C GLN A 101 9.51 10.90 12.15
N LYS A 102 10.58 10.98 12.95
CA LYS A 102 11.62 9.94 13.00
C LYS A 102 11.08 8.62 13.56
N LEU A 103 10.15 8.71 14.51
CA LEU A 103 9.47 7.54 15.06
C LEU A 103 8.62 6.83 14.01
N SER A 104 7.83 7.58 13.24
CA SER A 104 7.04 7.03 12.12
C SER A 104 7.92 6.36 11.08
N ASP A 105 9.07 6.97 10.74
CA ASP A 105 10.01 6.41 9.78
C ASP A 105 10.64 5.10 10.30
N LEU A 106 10.99 5.03 11.59
CA LEU A 106 11.57 3.83 12.20
C LEU A 106 10.56 2.68 12.26
N VAL A 107 9.30 2.98 12.61
CA VAL A 107 8.21 2.00 12.65
C VAL A 107 7.95 1.45 11.24
N TYR A 108 7.96 2.30 10.22
CA TYR A 108 7.81 1.88 8.82
C TYR A 108 8.94 0.93 8.39
N VAL A 109 10.20 1.27 8.68
CA VAL A 109 11.35 0.42 8.33
C VAL A 109 11.30 -0.90 9.09
N ALA A 110 11.07 -0.89 10.40
CA ALA A 110 11.01 -2.09 11.23
C ALA A 110 9.86 -3.03 10.83
N HIS A 111 8.69 -2.47 10.52
CA HIS A 111 7.55 -3.24 10.02
C HIS A 111 7.87 -3.92 8.69
N ASN A 112 8.38 -3.17 7.71
CA ASN A 112 8.72 -3.72 6.40
C ASN A 112 9.85 -4.75 6.48
N TRP A 113 10.84 -4.54 7.36
CA TRP A 113 11.90 -5.49 7.61
C TRP A 113 11.36 -6.84 8.11
N ASN A 114 10.44 -6.82 9.08
CA ASN A 114 9.79 -8.04 9.57
C ASN A 114 8.98 -8.75 8.48
N VAL A 115 8.28 -8.01 7.62
CA VAL A 115 7.56 -8.58 6.48
C VAL A 115 8.52 -9.28 5.52
N VAL A 116 9.63 -8.63 5.16
CA VAL A 116 10.64 -9.22 4.26
C VAL A 116 11.29 -10.46 4.87
N ARG A 117 11.61 -10.43 6.17
CA ARG A 117 12.20 -11.57 6.87
C ARG A 117 11.29 -12.79 6.83
N ASN A 118 10.01 -12.60 7.16
CA ASN A 118 9.04 -13.69 7.16
C ASN A 118 8.82 -14.27 5.74
N TRP A 119 8.89 -13.43 4.70
CA TRP A 119 8.81 -13.90 3.32
C TRP A 119 10.04 -14.69 2.86
N HIS A 120 11.22 -14.38 3.40
CA HIS A 120 12.44 -15.16 3.16
C HIS A 120 12.34 -16.55 3.83
N GLU A 121 11.77 -16.62 5.03
CA GLU A 121 11.50 -17.88 5.74
C GLU A 121 10.45 -18.74 5.02
N GLU A 122 9.51 -18.12 4.30
CA GLU A 122 8.47 -18.79 3.48
C GLU A 122 8.89 -19.05 2.01
N GLY A 123 10.13 -18.73 1.61
CA GLY A 123 10.66 -19.02 0.27
C GLY A 123 10.21 -18.09 -0.86
N MET A 124 9.60 -16.94 -0.56
CA MET A 124 9.10 -15.96 -1.54
C MET A 124 10.21 -14.94 -1.88
N GLY A 125 11.01 -15.25 -2.90
CA GLY A 125 12.32 -14.64 -3.18
C GLY A 125 12.43 -13.14 -3.56
N VAL A 126 13.71 -12.72 -3.61
CA VAL A 126 14.38 -11.42 -3.94
C VAL A 126 13.65 -10.35 -4.77
N VAL A 127 12.66 -10.70 -5.60
CA VAL A 127 11.91 -9.75 -6.43
C VAL A 127 10.99 -8.87 -5.57
N ALA A 128 10.41 -9.43 -4.51
CA ALA A 128 9.55 -8.71 -3.57
C ALA A 128 10.35 -7.75 -2.68
N ALA A 129 11.54 -8.15 -2.26
CA ALA A 129 12.48 -7.31 -1.51
C ALA A 129 12.98 -6.11 -2.35
N GLY A 130 13.28 -6.32 -3.63
CA GLY A 130 13.67 -5.24 -4.55
C GLY A 130 12.58 -4.18 -4.80
N LEU A 131 11.30 -4.58 -4.78
CA LEU A 131 10.16 -3.66 -4.90
C LEU A 131 9.94 -2.82 -3.64
N LEU A 132 10.30 -3.34 -2.46
CA LEU A 132 10.20 -2.63 -1.19
C LEU A 132 11.36 -1.65 -0.98
N LEU A 133 12.59 -2.00 -1.39
CA LEU A 133 13.73 -1.06 -1.37
C LEU A 133 13.46 0.19 -2.23
N ARG A 134 12.73 0.05 -3.35
CA ARG A 134 12.30 1.19 -4.18
C ARG A 134 11.21 2.06 -3.55
N ARG A 135 10.51 1.56 -2.52
CA ARG A 135 9.50 2.31 -1.75
C ARG A 135 10.06 2.99 -0.51
N ILE A 136 11.31 2.72 -0.14
CA ILE A 136 11.99 3.43 0.93
C ILE A 136 12.24 4.88 0.46
N PRO A 137 11.78 5.90 1.21
CA PRO A 137 12.12 7.29 0.93
C PRO A 137 13.65 7.44 0.82
N PRO A 138 14.19 8.17 -0.18
CA PRO A 138 15.65 8.28 -0.39
C PRO A 138 16.43 8.72 0.85
N LYS A 139 15.77 9.45 1.76
CA LYS A 139 16.36 9.90 3.04
C LYS A 139 16.71 8.76 4.00
N LEU A 140 16.12 7.58 3.82
CA LEU A 140 16.30 6.40 4.68
C LEU A 140 17.18 5.31 4.01
N SER A 141 17.49 5.41 2.72
CA SER A 141 18.43 4.48 2.06
C SER A 141 19.85 4.63 2.61
N ASN A 142 20.26 5.87 2.94
CA ASN A 142 21.59 6.19 3.47
C ASN A 142 21.78 5.77 4.94
N MET A 143 20.76 5.20 5.59
CA MET A 143 20.86 4.69 6.97
C MET A 143 20.97 3.16 7.02
N LEU A 144 20.77 2.47 5.89
CA LEU A 144 20.68 1.00 5.82
C LEU A 144 21.80 0.36 5.00
N LEU A 145 22.75 1.16 4.51
CA LEU A 145 24.00 0.70 3.91
C LEU A 145 25.17 1.34 4.69
N PRO A 146 26.21 0.57 5.06
CA PRO A 146 27.41 1.12 5.69
C PRO A 146 28.18 2.08 4.76
#